data_AF-A0A378YWU6-F1
#
_entry.id   AF-A0A378YWU6-F1
#
_cell.length_a   1.000
_cell.length_b   1.000
_cell.length_c   1.000
_cell.angle_alpha   90.00
_cell.angle_beta   90.00
_cell.angle_gamma   90.00
#
_symmetry.space_group_name_H-M   'P 1'
#
loop_
_entity.id
_entity.type
_entity.pdbx_description
1 polymer ?
#
loop_
_entity_poly.entity_id
_entity_poly.type
_entity_poly.pdbx_seq_one_letter_code
_entity_poly.pdbx_strand_id
1 'polypeptide(L)' 'MCDDRDQAHREASWSEAWRLAANDLGLDPDDEDPGVLDLIWDETEKLMKNWGIPLPKSVSGGEAA' A
#
# COMPACT_ATOMS: atom_id res chain seq x y z
N MET A 1 23.50 -4.62 7.97
CA MET A 1 22.56 -5.52 7.26
C MET A 1 21.16 -5.40 7.87
N CYS A 2 20.57 -4.20 7.87
CA CYS A 2 19.24 -3.96 8.48
C CYS A 2 18.15 -3.65 7.44
N ASP A 3 18.52 -3.32 6.20
CA ASP A 3 17.58 -2.84 5.17
C ASP A 3 16.50 -3.88 4.78
N ASP A 4 16.84 -5.16 4.77
CA ASP A 4 15.96 -6.25 4.32
C ASP A 4 14.79 -6.53 5.29
N ARG A 5 15.06 -6.50 6.60
CA ARG A 5 14.03 -6.75 7.62
C ARG A 5 13.07 -5.58 7.77
N ASP A 6 13.59 -4.35 7.63
CA ASP A 6 12.79 -3.14 7.58
C ASP A 6 11.93 -3.07 6.31
N GLN A 7 12.47 -3.54 5.17
CA GLN A 7 11.73 -3.65 3.91
C GLN A 7 10.58 -4.67 4.02
N ALA A 8 10.85 -5.88 4.52
CA ALA A 8 9.82 -6.91 4.72
C ALA A 8 8.70 -6.44 5.65
N HIS A 9 9.02 -5.67 6.69
CA HIS A 9 8.01 -5.07 7.57
C HIS A 9 7.13 -4.08 6.80
N ARG A 10 7.73 -3.17 6.03
CA ARG A 10 6.97 -2.19 5.23
C ARG A 10 6.07 -2.85 4.19
N GLU A 11 6.53 -3.93 3.55
CA GLU A 11 5.72 -4.69 2.58
C GLU A 11 4.57 -5.44 3.25
N ALA A 12 4.79 -6.00 4.45
CA ALA A 12 3.74 -6.61 5.24
C ALA A 12 2.68 -5.57 5.66
N SER A 13 3.12 -4.41 6.16
CA SER A 13 2.23 -3.30 6.53
C SER A 13 1.47 -2.75 5.32
N TRP A 14 2.12 -2.64 4.16
CA TRP A 14 1.45 -2.22 2.92
C TRP A 14 0.36 -3.21 2.52
N SER A 15 0.65 -4.51 2.53
CA SER A 15 -0.34 -5.54 2.19
C SER A 15 -1.52 -5.57 3.16
N GLU A 16 -1.28 -5.27 4.44
CA GLU A 16 -2.33 -5.14 5.45
C GLU A 16 -3.17 -3.88 5.23
N ALA A 17 -2.52 -2.73 5.04
CA ALA A 17 -3.17 -1.47 4.74
C ALA A 17 -4.00 -1.54 3.45
N TRP A 18 -3.52 -2.25 2.41
CA TRP A 18 -4.23 -2.44 1.15
C TRP A 18 -5.57 -3.13 1.33
N ARG A 19 -5.58 -4.24 2.09
CA ARG A 19 -6.81 -4.99 2.37
C ARG A 19 -7.76 -4.18 3.25
N LEU A 20 -7.23 -3.43 4.22
CA LEU A 20 -8.03 -2.56 5.07
C LEU A 20 -8.66 -1.41 4.27
N ALA A 21 -7.88 -0.75 3.41
CA ALA A 21 -8.34 0.30 2.51
C ALA A 21 -9.44 -0.20 1.57
N ALA A 22 -9.21 -1.33 0.90
CA ALA A 22 -10.21 -1.94 0.03
C ALA A 22 -11.51 -2.26 0.80
N ASN A 23 -11.40 -2.86 1.99
CA ASN A 23 -12.55 -3.14 2.84
C ASN A 23 -13.28 -1.87 3.32
N ASP A 24 -12.55 -0.81 3.67
CA ASP A 24 -13.12 0.47 4.12
C ASP A 24 -13.90 1.17 2.99
N LEU A 25 -13.35 1.14 1.78
CA LEU A 25 -13.99 1.67 0.57
C LEU A 25 -15.09 0.75 0.02
N GLY A 26 -15.18 -0.50 0.50
CA GLY A 26 -16.09 -1.51 -0.03
C GLY A 26 -15.73 -1.96 -1.46
N LEU A 27 -14.45 -1.88 -1.80
CA LEU A 27 -13.88 -2.26 -3.10
C LEU A 27 -13.20 -3.62 -3.01
N ASP A 28 -13.06 -4.30 -4.15
CA ASP A 28 -12.31 -5.54 -4.23
C ASP A 28 -10.81 -5.24 -4.36
N PRO A 29 -9.95 -5.82 -3.50
CA PRO A 29 -8.50 -5.57 -3.55
C PRO A 29 -7.78 -6.28 -4.71
N ASP A 30 -8.44 -7.21 -5.40
CA ASP A 30 -7.97 -7.93 -6.60
C ASP A 30 -8.59 -7.35 -7.88
N ASP A 31 -9.34 -6.24 -7.76
CA ASP A 31 -9.95 -5.58 -8.92
C ASP A 31 -8.87 -5.09 -9.90
N GLU A 32 -9.07 -5.38 -11.18
CA GLU A 32 -8.12 -4.98 -12.24
C GLU A 32 -8.40 -3.57 -12.78
N ASP A 33 -9.48 -2.90 -12.32
CA ASP A 33 -9.82 -1.55 -12.73
C ASP A 33 -8.81 -0.55 -12.14
N PRO A 34 -8.11 0.23 -12.99
CA PRO A 34 -7.08 1.15 -12.53
C PRO A 34 -7.64 2.27 -11.64
N GLY A 35 -8.93 2.63 -11.78
CA GLY A 35 -9.57 3.61 -10.91
C GLY A 35 -9.83 3.06 -9.51
N VAL A 36 -10.21 1.78 -9.41
CA VAL A 36 -10.35 1.08 -8.13
C VAL A 36 -9.00 0.94 -7.45
N LEU A 37 -7.98 0.49 -8.19
CA LEU A 37 -6.61 0.36 -7.68
C LEU A 37 -6.05 1.70 -7.17
N ASP A 38 -6.29 2.81 -7.86
CA ASP A 38 -5.85 4.15 -7.46
C ASP A 38 -6.53 4.62 -6.16
N LEU A 39 -7.84 4.36 -6.01
CA LEU A 39 -8.58 4.67 -4.79
C LEU A 39 -8.07 3.87 -3.59
N ILE A 40 -7.87 2.56 -3.76
CA ILE A 40 -7.33 1.69 -2.72
C ILE A 40 -5.90 2.13 -2.37
N TRP A 41 -5.11 2.50 -3.37
CA TRP A 41 -3.75 3.00 -3.18
C TRP A 41 -3.69 4.28 -2.35
N ASP A 42 -4.49 5.31 -2.69
CA ASP A 42 -4.53 6.58 -1.94
C ASP A 42 -4.92 6.35 -0.47
N GLU A 43 -5.91 5.49 -0.22
CA GLU A 43 -6.33 5.15 1.14
C GLU A 43 -5.28 4.31 1.88
N THR A 44 -4.60 3.40 1.19
CA THR A 44 -3.48 2.63 1.74
C THR A 44 -2.32 3.55 2.14
N GLU A 45 -2.00 4.55 1.32
CA GLU A 45 -0.98 5.55 1.64
C GLU A 45 -1.35 6.36 2.89
N LYS A 46 -2.61 6.75 3.05
CA LYS A 46 -3.10 7.45 4.24
C LYS A 46 -2.96 6.58 5.49
N LEU A 47 -3.32 5.31 5.41
CA LEU A 47 -3.15 4.36 6.51
C LEU A 47 -1.69 4.19 6.90
N MET A 48 -0.79 4.02 5.93
CA MET A 48 0.66 3.91 6.16
C MET A 48 1.22 5.18 6.81
N LYS A 49 0.83 6.36 6.32
CA LYS A 49 1.20 7.66 6.92
C LYS A 49 0.67 7.79 8.35
N ASN A 50 -0.56 7.37 8.60
CA ASN A 50 -1.17 7.37 9.94
C ASN A 50 -0.45 6.42 10.91
N TRP A 51 0.02 5.27 10.42
CA TRP A 51 0.85 4.34 11.21
C TRP A 51 2.29 4.80 11.37
N GLY A 52 2.71 5.87 10.70
CA GLY A 52 4.08 6.36 10.69
C GLY A 52 5.05 5.42 9.97
N ILE A 53 4.54 4.56 9.10
CA ILE A 53 5.33 3.58 8.35
C ILE A 53 5.65 4.16 6.98
N PRO A 54 6.93 4.30 6.62
CA PRO A 54 7.30 4.75 5.29
C PRO A 54 6.90 3.72 4.23
N LEU A 55 6.51 4.21 3.06
CA LEU A 55 6.12 3.37 1.94
C LEU A 55 7.25 2.41 1.53
N PRO A 56 6.91 1.16 1.15
CA PRO A 56 7.91 0.24 0.63
C PRO A 56 8.46 0.73 -0.72
N LYS A 57 9.74 0.46 -1.00
CA LYS A 57 10.39 0.93 -2.24
C LYS A 57 9.71 0.38 -3.50
N SER A 58 9.12 -0.81 -3.41
CA SER A 58 8.35 -1.48 -4.48
C SER A 58 7.14 -0.66 -4.93
N VAL A 59 6.63 0.21 -4.05
CA VAL A 59 5.42 1.03 -4.24
C VAL A 59 5.82 2.47 -4.60
N SER A 60 6.86 3.01 -3.96
CA SER A 60 7.41 4.34 -4.29
C SER A 60 8.12 4.42 -5.65
N GLY A 61 8.34 3.29 -6.33
CA GLY A 61 8.94 3.22 -7.67
C GLY A 61 7.94 3.29 -8.83
N GLY A 62 6.64 3.44 -8.55
CA GLY A 62 5.58 3.59 -9.55
C GLY A 62 5.54 4.97 -10.23
N GLU A 63 6.70 5.64 -10.39
CA GLU A 63 6.80 6.70 -11.40
C GLU A 63 6.71 6.00 -12.75
N ALA A 64 5.53 6.05 -13.35
CA ALA A 64 5.30 5.62 -14.72
C ALA A 64 6.34 6.30 -15.63
N ALA A 65 7.29 5.51 -16.13
CA ALA A 65 8.14 5.86 -17.25
C ALA A 65 7.42 5.58 -18.57
#